data_AF-A0A8H6AS78-F1
#
_entry.id   AF-A0A8H6AS78-F1
#
_cell.length_a   1.000
_cell.length_b   1.000
_cell.length_c   1.000
_cell.angle_alpha   90.00
_cell.angle_beta   90.00
_cell.angle_gamma   90.00
#
_symmetry.space_group_name_H-M   'P 1'
#
loop_
_entity.id
_entity.type
_entity.pdbx_description
1 polymer ?
#
loop_
_entity_poly.entity_id
_entity_poly.type
_entity_poly.pdbx_seq_one_letter_code
_entity_poly.pdbx_strand_id
1 'polypeptide(L)'
;MQLPIKTLVALLPFFLQVSAQASGSGTTTRYWDCCKPSCAWSGKATLESGSGPVGTCDVNDSPLSDPTAIAVSGCDGGNSYMCSDQSPWAVSDDLAYGYAAVNIAGGSEASWCCACYELTFTSTALAGKKMIVQATNTGGDLGSNQFDLAIPGGGVGIFNGCTTEFGAPSSGWGAQYGGVAAVSSCSTFPAALQPGCNFRFNWFESADNPTVDFKQVECPAELTKSTGCKRADDSSMPAPDASGSASASPVASTSAAATSAKTSSVAPISVSSSSIVVVPSSATSSPAAVVPTSAASSKASSSKASSAAVVSHIAVPSSKASSAPAVTSHSSATKSAKTSVAAPQTTSASIGDDDTCDAE
;
A
#
# COMPACT_ATOMS: atom_id res chain seq x y z
N MET A 1 -33.36 22.42 -33.40
CA MET A 1 -32.34 21.67 -34.13
C MET A 1 -32.46 20.21 -33.71
N GLN A 2 -32.97 19.34 -34.57
CA GLN A 2 -32.98 17.89 -34.33
C GLN A 2 -31.62 17.35 -34.75
N LEU A 3 -30.84 16.80 -33.79
CA LEU A 3 -29.63 16.08 -34.15
C LEU A 3 -30.01 14.83 -34.96
N PRO A 4 -29.28 14.52 -36.06
CA PRO A 4 -29.55 13.34 -36.87
C PRO A 4 -29.43 12.07 -36.03
N ILE A 5 -30.36 11.12 -36.21
CA ILE A 5 -30.34 9.79 -35.55
C ILE A 5 -28.99 9.07 -35.75
N LYS A 6 -28.32 9.30 -36.89
CA LYS A 6 -26.98 8.76 -37.17
C LYS A 6 -25.89 9.31 -36.24
N THR A 7 -26.03 10.56 -35.79
CA THR A 7 -25.11 11.19 -34.83
C THR A 7 -25.35 10.68 -33.41
N LEU A 8 -26.60 10.36 -33.06
CA LEU A 8 -26.94 9.76 -31.77
C LEU A 8 -26.40 8.32 -31.63
N VAL A 9 -26.49 7.53 -32.70
CA VAL A 9 -25.98 6.14 -32.72
C VAL A 9 -24.45 6.07 -32.76
N ALA A 10 -23.79 7.05 -33.37
CA ALA A 10 -22.32 7.15 -33.36
C ALA A 10 -21.74 7.49 -31.97
N LEU A 11 -22.55 8.07 -31.08
CA LEU A 11 -22.17 8.41 -29.71
C LEU A 11 -22.47 7.29 -28.69
N LEU A 12 -23.29 6.29 -29.04
CA LEU A 12 -23.61 5.15 -28.16
C LEU A 12 -22.38 4.41 -27.59
N PRO A 13 -21.30 4.12 -28.34
CA PRO A 13 -20.11 3.48 -27.78
C PRO A 13 -19.30 4.39 -26.84
N PHE A 14 -19.50 5.72 -26.91
CA PHE A 14 -18.89 6.68 -25.97
C PHE A 14 -19.64 6.76 -24.63
N PHE A 15 -20.92 6.36 -24.59
CA PHE A 15 -21.74 6.34 -23.37
C PHE A 15 -21.80 4.98 -22.66
N LEU A 16 -21.17 3.95 -23.22
CA LEU A 16 -21.24 2.56 -22.72
C LEU A 16 -19.90 2.00 -22.22
N GLN A 17 -18.91 2.84 -21.90
CA GLN A 17 -17.85 2.42 -20.97
C GLN A 17 -18.42 2.43 -19.54
N VAL A 18 -19.33 1.51 -19.26
CA VAL A 18 -19.56 1.08 -17.88
C VAL A 18 -18.30 0.32 -17.50
N SER A 19 -17.40 0.99 -16.79
CA SER A 19 -16.30 0.33 -16.10
C SER A 19 -16.91 -0.72 -15.19
N ALA A 20 -16.79 -1.99 -15.57
CA ALA A 20 -17.27 -3.08 -14.73
C ALA A 20 -16.49 -3.01 -13.41
N GLN A 21 -17.21 -2.70 -12.33
CA GLN A 21 -16.65 -2.60 -10.98
C GLN A 21 -16.04 -3.96 -10.60
N ALA A 22 -14.74 -3.98 -10.31
CA ALA A 22 -14.10 -5.21 -9.84
C ALA A 22 -14.67 -5.59 -8.46
N SER A 23 -15.11 -6.84 -8.33
CA SER A 23 -15.63 -7.38 -7.07
C SER A 23 -15.46 -8.89 -7.04
N GLY A 24 -15.54 -9.48 -5.85
CA GLY A 24 -15.48 -10.92 -5.66
C GLY A 24 -14.96 -11.29 -4.27
N SER A 25 -14.59 -12.55 -4.11
CA SER A 25 -13.88 -13.02 -2.92
C SER A 25 -12.37 -12.98 -3.15
N GLY A 26 -11.63 -12.80 -2.06
CA GLY A 26 -10.19 -12.68 -2.07
C GLY A 26 -9.54 -13.18 -0.79
N THR A 27 -8.22 -13.17 -0.81
CA THR A 27 -7.38 -13.50 0.35
C THR A 27 -6.51 -12.31 0.70
N THR A 28 -6.05 -12.24 1.94
CA THR A 28 -5.12 -11.21 2.37
C THR A 28 -3.82 -11.81 2.87
N THR A 29 -2.75 -11.02 2.70
CA THR A 29 -1.50 -11.17 3.44
C THR A 29 -1.15 -9.84 4.09
N ARG A 30 0.03 -9.72 4.68
CA ARG A 30 0.53 -8.48 5.28
C ARG A 30 2.01 -8.31 4.94
N TYR A 31 2.40 -7.09 4.62
CA TYR A 31 3.79 -6.77 4.30
C TYR A 31 4.15 -5.33 4.67
N TRP A 32 5.45 -5.08 4.77
CA TRP A 32 6.06 -3.76 4.71
C TRP A 32 7.54 -3.94 4.35
N ASP A 33 7.87 -3.74 3.09
CA ASP A 33 9.22 -3.94 2.54
C ASP A 33 9.99 -2.63 2.34
N CYS A 34 9.32 -1.50 2.59
CA CYS A 34 9.79 -0.13 2.38
C CYS A 34 10.08 0.25 0.92
N CYS A 35 9.87 -0.65 -0.04
CA CYS A 35 10.19 -0.39 -1.43
C CYS A 35 9.33 0.75 -1.99
N LYS A 36 9.84 1.42 -3.03
CA LYS A 36 9.00 2.26 -3.88
C LYS A 36 7.83 1.42 -4.43
N PRO A 37 6.57 1.79 -4.16
CA PRO A 37 5.42 1.03 -4.61
C PRO A 37 5.25 1.12 -6.14
N SER A 38 4.76 0.06 -6.79
CA SER A 38 4.74 -0.02 -8.26
C SER A 38 3.87 1.05 -8.94
N CYS A 39 2.81 1.51 -8.28
CA CYS A 39 1.94 2.58 -8.81
C CYS A 39 2.54 3.99 -8.63
N ALA A 40 3.76 4.11 -8.08
CA ALA A 40 4.53 5.37 -8.08
C ALA A 40 5.26 5.62 -9.41
N TRP A 41 5.27 4.65 -10.32
CA TRP A 41 5.85 4.83 -11.65
C TRP A 41 4.85 5.48 -12.61
N SER A 42 5.37 6.34 -13.50
CA SER A 42 4.56 6.96 -14.56
C SER A 42 3.96 5.93 -15.52
N GLY A 43 2.77 6.25 -16.04
CA GLY A 43 2.10 5.44 -17.07
C GLY A 43 1.48 4.15 -16.55
N LYS A 44 1.39 3.96 -15.23
CA LYS A 44 0.78 2.77 -14.62
C LYS A 44 -0.74 2.79 -14.60
N ALA A 45 -1.37 3.96 -14.66
CA ALA A 45 -2.82 4.12 -14.75
C ALA A 45 -3.18 5.47 -15.40
N THR A 46 -4.44 5.63 -15.82
CA THR A 46 -4.99 6.93 -16.23
C THR A 46 -5.47 7.68 -14.99
N LEU A 47 -4.81 8.80 -14.69
CA LEU A 47 -5.04 9.57 -13.47
C LEU A 47 -5.90 10.81 -13.74
N GLU A 48 -6.59 11.27 -12.69
CA GLU A 48 -7.38 12.49 -12.74
C GLU A 48 -6.49 13.70 -13.07
N SER A 49 -7.05 14.71 -13.75
CA SER A 49 -6.32 15.94 -14.03
C SER A 49 -5.85 16.61 -12.74
N GLY A 50 -4.54 16.82 -12.61
CA GLY A 50 -3.93 17.39 -11.40
C GLY A 50 -3.50 16.34 -10.35
N SER A 51 -3.77 15.06 -10.58
CA SER A 51 -3.23 13.95 -9.80
C SER A 51 -1.85 13.51 -10.34
N GLY A 52 -1.02 12.96 -9.45
CA GLY A 52 0.22 12.27 -9.82
C GLY A 52 0.15 10.77 -9.49
N PRO A 53 1.14 9.96 -9.90
CA PRO A 53 1.33 8.61 -9.39
C PRO A 53 1.49 8.60 -7.86
N VAL A 54 1.46 7.42 -7.25
CA VAL A 54 1.63 7.30 -5.79
C VAL A 54 2.91 8.01 -5.34
N GLY A 55 2.75 8.95 -4.40
CA GLY A 55 3.84 9.67 -3.77
C GLY A 55 4.80 8.73 -3.04
N THR A 56 6.06 9.13 -2.99
CA THR A 56 7.13 8.35 -2.34
C THR A 56 7.98 9.27 -1.50
N CYS A 57 8.67 8.71 -0.52
CA CYS A 57 9.49 9.47 0.40
C CYS A 57 10.98 9.14 0.23
N ASP A 58 11.83 10.06 0.68
CA ASP A 58 13.25 9.80 0.84
C ASP A 58 13.53 8.97 2.11
N VAL A 59 14.80 8.70 2.38
CA VAL A 59 15.26 7.93 3.55
C VAL A 59 14.86 8.55 4.91
N ASN A 60 14.49 9.83 4.93
CA ASN A 60 14.05 10.54 6.12
C ASN A 60 12.53 10.69 6.18
N ASP A 61 11.78 9.89 5.42
CA ASP A 61 10.32 9.94 5.33
C ASP A 61 9.80 11.30 4.83
N SER A 62 10.60 12.02 4.03
CA SER A 62 10.21 13.30 3.44
C SER A 62 9.67 13.11 2.02
N PRO A 63 8.46 13.63 1.68
CA PRO A 63 7.87 13.46 0.36
C PRO A 63 8.78 13.97 -0.77
N LEU A 64 8.97 13.15 -1.79
CA LEU A 64 9.71 13.50 -3.00
C LEU A 64 8.81 14.31 -3.95
N SER A 65 9.31 15.44 -4.45
CA SER A 65 8.58 16.33 -5.34
C SER A 65 8.33 15.74 -6.74
N ASP A 66 9.11 14.74 -7.14
CA ASP A 66 8.91 13.98 -8.38
C ASP A 66 9.13 12.48 -8.12
N PRO A 67 8.08 11.73 -7.75
CA PRO A 67 8.16 10.30 -7.49
C PRO A 67 8.46 9.48 -8.76
N THR A 68 8.38 10.09 -9.96
CA THR A 68 8.41 9.37 -11.24
C THR A 68 9.72 9.48 -11.99
N ALA A 69 10.35 10.67 -12.02
CA ALA A 69 11.45 10.95 -12.93
C ALA A 69 12.84 10.84 -12.31
N ILE A 70 12.96 10.90 -10.97
CA ILE A 70 14.26 11.07 -10.31
C ILE A 70 14.65 9.89 -9.41
N ALA A 71 13.67 9.18 -8.85
CA ALA A 71 13.95 8.31 -7.72
C ALA A 71 13.80 6.83 -8.07
N VAL A 72 14.95 6.18 -8.26
CA VAL A 72 15.08 4.72 -8.26
C VAL A 72 14.60 4.19 -6.89
N SER A 73 13.94 3.03 -6.90
CA SER A 73 13.50 2.37 -5.66
C SER A 73 14.69 2.13 -4.73
N GLY A 74 14.52 2.34 -3.42
CA GLY A 74 15.51 1.93 -2.43
C GLY A 74 15.86 0.45 -2.51
N CYS A 75 14.91 -0.38 -2.93
CA CYS A 75 15.12 -1.83 -3.15
C CYS A 75 15.98 -2.14 -4.38
N ASP A 76 16.20 -1.16 -5.26
CA ASP A 76 17.08 -1.25 -6.43
C ASP A 76 18.32 -0.34 -6.27
N GLY A 77 18.68 0.02 -5.02
CA GLY A 77 19.84 0.86 -4.72
C GLY A 77 19.62 2.37 -4.92
N GLY A 78 18.36 2.80 -5.04
CA GLY A 78 17.97 4.20 -5.09
C GLY A 78 17.61 4.81 -3.74
N ASN A 79 16.85 5.90 -3.78
CA ASN A 79 16.51 6.73 -2.60
C ASN A 79 15.00 7.03 -2.51
N SER A 80 14.15 6.21 -3.12
CA SER A 80 12.68 6.34 -3.02
C SER A 80 12.09 5.12 -2.33
N TYR A 81 11.30 5.41 -1.30
CA TYR A 81 10.69 4.46 -0.39
C TYR A 81 9.18 4.72 -0.28
N MET A 82 8.45 3.74 0.23
CA MET A 82 7.06 3.93 0.61
C MET A 82 6.98 4.89 1.80
N CYS A 83 6.17 5.95 1.69
CA CYS A 83 6.01 6.90 2.79
C CYS A 83 5.32 6.24 3.99
N SER A 84 5.73 6.60 5.20
CA SER A 84 5.18 6.03 6.43
C SER A 84 3.73 6.43 6.67
N ASP A 85 3.27 7.56 6.12
CA ASP A 85 1.87 7.98 6.15
C ASP A 85 0.95 7.10 5.29
N GLN A 86 1.53 6.26 4.43
CA GLN A 86 0.83 5.17 3.73
C GLN A 86 0.69 3.92 4.61
N SER A 87 0.59 4.11 5.93
CA SER A 87 0.27 3.08 6.93
C SER A 87 -1.25 2.98 7.14
N PRO A 88 -1.75 1.86 7.66
CA PRO A 88 -3.18 1.69 7.93
C PRO A 88 -3.58 2.32 9.27
N TRP A 89 -4.85 2.69 9.40
CA TRP A 89 -5.40 3.24 10.64
C TRP A 89 -6.88 2.87 10.83
N ALA A 90 -7.30 2.83 12.09
CA ALA A 90 -8.71 2.66 12.45
C ALA A 90 -9.46 3.99 12.31
N VAL A 91 -10.62 3.96 11.65
CA VAL A 91 -11.57 5.08 11.57
C VAL A 91 -12.63 4.94 12.67
N SER A 92 -13.07 3.71 12.93
CA SER A 92 -13.94 3.31 14.03
C SER A 92 -13.58 1.89 14.46
N ASP A 93 -14.31 1.31 15.41
CA ASP A 93 -14.09 -0.09 15.81
C ASP A 93 -14.32 -1.07 14.65
N ASP A 94 -15.15 -0.72 13.67
CA ASP A 94 -15.55 -1.63 12.57
C ASP A 94 -15.12 -1.15 11.17
N LEU A 95 -14.47 0.01 11.08
CA LEU A 95 -13.92 0.55 9.84
C LEU A 95 -12.45 0.95 9.99
N ALA A 96 -11.61 0.51 9.07
CA ALA A 96 -10.24 0.96 8.91
C ALA A 96 -9.95 1.41 7.48
N TYR A 97 -8.97 2.28 7.32
CA TYR A 97 -8.41 2.64 6.01
C TYR A 97 -6.94 2.18 5.92
N GLY A 98 -6.45 1.99 4.71
CA GLY A 98 -5.05 1.71 4.47
C GLY A 98 -4.72 1.50 3.00
N TYR A 99 -3.67 0.71 2.77
CA TYR A 99 -3.08 0.52 1.45
C TYR A 99 -2.74 -0.94 1.24
N ALA A 100 -2.66 -1.36 -0.03
CA ALA A 100 -2.32 -2.73 -0.36
C ALA A 100 -1.54 -2.84 -1.67
N ALA A 101 -0.71 -3.88 -1.75
CA ALA A 101 -0.35 -4.46 -3.04
C ALA A 101 -1.47 -5.39 -3.49
N VAL A 102 -1.86 -5.32 -4.77
CA VAL A 102 -3.01 -6.10 -5.26
C VAL A 102 -2.70 -6.85 -6.54
N ASN A 103 -3.39 -7.97 -6.71
CA ASN A 103 -3.52 -8.67 -7.98
C ASN A 103 -4.99 -9.07 -8.17
N ILE A 104 -5.71 -8.35 -9.04
CA ILE A 104 -7.15 -8.53 -9.25
C ILE A 104 -7.38 -9.36 -10.53
N ALA A 105 -8.19 -10.41 -10.41
CA ALA A 105 -8.51 -11.31 -11.51
C ALA A 105 -9.04 -10.56 -12.74
N GLY A 106 -8.46 -10.85 -13.91
CA GLY A 106 -8.86 -10.22 -15.17
C GLY A 106 -8.44 -8.75 -15.32
N GLY A 107 -7.69 -8.21 -14.36
CA GLY A 107 -7.15 -6.85 -14.39
C GLY A 107 -5.67 -6.79 -14.78
N SER A 108 -5.13 -5.58 -14.68
CA SER A 108 -3.70 -5.26 -14.77
C SER A 108 -3.40 -4.04 -13.90
N GLU A 109 -2.14 -3.63 -13.77
CA GLU A 109 -1.80 -2.37 -13.09
C GLU A 109 -2.57 -1.17 -13.63
N ALA A 110 -2.85 -1.13 -14.95
CA ALA A 110 -3.68 -0.09 -15.56
C ALA A 110 -5.09 0.00 -14.97
N SER A 111 -5.67 -1.13 -14.54
CA SER A 111 -7.03 -1.15 -13.97
C SER A 111 -7.05 -0.95 -12.45
N TRP A 112 -6.03 -1.39 -11.71
CA TRP A 112 -6.07 -1.33 -10.24
C TRP A 112 -5.19 -0.24 -9.62
N CYS A 113 -4.16 0.26 -10.30
CA CYS A 113 -3.30 1.27 -9.69
C CYS A 113 -4.12 2.51 -9.30
N CYS A 114 -3.98 2.87 -8.03
CA CYS A 114 -4.68 3.94 -7.32
C CYS A 114 -6.20 3.75 -7.18
N ALA A 115 -6.75 2.60 -7.54
CA ALA A 115 -8.14 2.26 -7.27
C ALA A 115 -8.33 1.95 -5.77
N CYS A 116 -9.52 2.19 -5.26
CA CYS A 116 -9.88 1.79 -3.90
C CYS A 116 -10.83 0.61 -3.88
N TYR A 117 -10.69 -0.22 -2.84
CA TYR A 117 -11.50 -1.41 -2.62
C TYR A 117 -12.01 -1.42 -1.19
N GLU A 118 -13.31 -1.58 -1.02
CA GLU A 118 -13.91 -1.92 0.27
C GLU A 118 -13.79 -3.43 0.46
N LEU A 119 -13.01 -3.83 1.46
CA LEU A 119 -12.86 -5.20 1.91
C LEU A 119 -13.79 -5.43 3.09
N THR A 120 -14.64 -6.45 3.02
CA THR A 120 -15.37 -6.98 4.17
C THR A 120 -14.70 -8.29 4.56
N PHE A 121 -14.15 -8.37 5.78
CA PHE A 121 -13.52 -9.59 6.25
C PHE A 121 -14.57 -10.69 6.46
N THR A 122 -14.24 -11.92 6.06
CA THR A 122 -15.15 -13.07 6.11
C THR A 122 -14.66 -14.19 7.04
N SER A 123 -13.49 -14.03 7.65
CA SER A 123 -12.93 -14.97 8.61
C SER A 123 -12.12 -14.27 9.71
N THR A 124 -11.62 -15.06 10.67
CA THR A 124 -10.94 -14.60 11.90
C THR A 124 -11.87 -13.80 12.83
N ALA A 125 -11.32 -13.14 13.85
CA ALA A 125 -12.07 -12.23 14.71
C ALA A 125 -12.55 -10.96 13.98
N LEU A 126 -11.96 -10.66 12.81
CA LEU A 126 -12.34 -9.49 12.01
C LEU A 126 -13.60 -9.69 11.18
N ALA A 127 -14.19 -10.90 11.14
CA ALA A 127 -15.34 -11.18 10.28
C ALA A 127 -16.47 -10.13 10.46
N GLY A 128 -16.89 -9.50 9.37
CA GLY A 128 -17.88 -8.43 9.33
C GLY A 128 -17.31 -7.01 9.41
N LYS A 129 -16.08 -6.82 9.93
CA LYS A 129 -15.38 -5.53 9.88
C LYS A 129 -15.00 -5.18 8.45
N LYS A 130 -14.84 -3.89 8.20
CA LYS A 130 -14.53 -3.35 6.88
C LYS A 130 -13.18 -2.64 6.87
N MET A 131 -12.44 -2.80 5.78
CA MET A 131 -11.24 -2.03 5.51
C MET A 131 -11.31 -1.47 4.10
N ILE A 132 -11.13 -0.16 3.93
CA ILE A 132 -11.00 0.45 2.60
C ILE A 132 -9.52 0.62 2.30
N VAL A 133 -9.06 0.01 1.22
CA VAL A 133 -7.66 0.07 0.81
C VAL A 133 -7.50 0.75 -0.53
N GLN A 134 -6.49 1.62 -0.64
CA GLN A 134 -6.01 2.05 -1.94
C GLN A 134 -4.91 1.11 -2.45
N ALA A 135 -5.03 0.67 -3.70
CA ALA A 135 -4.02 -0.15 -4.36
C ALA A 135 -2.84 0.72 -4.80
N THR A 136 -1.72 0.60 -4.10
CA THR A 136 -0.49 1.37 -4.37
C THR A 136 0.59 0.54 -5.04
N ASN A 137 0.50 -0.78 -4.96
CA ASN A 137 1.53 -1.69 -5.44
C ASN A 137 0.92 -2.93 -6.13
N THR A 138 1.77 -3.74 -6.75
CA THR A 138 1.46 -5.11 -7.16
C THR A 138 2.61 -6.03 -6.78
N GLY A 139 2.33 -7.30 -6.49
CA GLY A 139 3.34 -8.31 -6.22
C GLY A 139 3.26 -9.43 -7.26
N GLY A 140 4.41 -9.84 -7.81
CA GLY A 140 4.47 -10.90 -8.83
C GLY A 140 4.15 -12.29 -8.30
N ASP A 141 4.20 -12.46 -6.98
CA ASP A 141 3.88 -13.67 -6.22
C ASP A 141 2.43 -13.71 -5.73
N LEU A 142 1.68 -12.62 -5.91
CA LEU A 142 0.29 -12.55 -5.48
C LEU A 142 -0.60 -13.45 -6.35
N GLY A 143 -1.42 -14.26 -5.70
CA GLY A 143 -2.47 -15.02 -6.32
C GLY A 143 -3.61 -14.15 -6.85
N SER A 144 -4.58 -14.80 -7.50
CA SER A 144 -5.76 -14.11 -8.02
C SER A 144 -6.63 -13.55 -6.88
N ASN A 145 -7.02 -12.28 -6.97
CA ASN A 145 -7.76 -11.54 -5.94
C ASN A 145 -7.07 -11.53 -4.57
N GLN A 146 -5.75 -11.38 -4.57
CA GLN A 146 -4.98 -11.24 -3.32
C GLN A 146 -4.69 -9.76 -3.03
N PHE A 147 -4.88 -9.40 -1.76
CA PHE A 147 -4.57 -8.09 -1.19
C PHE A 147 -3.47 -8.26 -0.14
N ASP A 148 -2.25 -7.86 -0.46
CA ASP A 148 -1.16 -7.81 0.51
C ASP A 148 -1.22 -6.47 1.25
N LEU A 149 -1.74 -6.49 2.47
CA LEU A 149 -2.03 -5.29 3.23
C LEU A 149 -0.71 -4.65 3.69
N ALA A 150 -0.52 -3.36 3.38
CA ALA A 150 0.64 -2.61 3.83
C ALA A 150 0.50 -2.34 5.33
N ILE A 151 1.21 -3.10 6.16
CA ILE A 151 1.17 -3.01 7.62
C ILE A 151 2.62 -3.03 8.12
N PRO A 152 3.15 -1.91 8.67
CA PRO A 152 4.51 -1.89 9.22
C PRO A 152 4.78 -3.05 10.17
N GLY A 153 5.83 -3.81 9.90
CA GLY A 153 6.16 -5.00 10.65
C GLY A 153 5.36 -6.25 10.26
N GLY A 154 4.65 -6.23 9.12
CA GLY A 154 4.00 -7.39 8.49
C GLY A 154 4.97 -8.39 7.86
N GLY A 155 6.23 -7.99 7.66
CA GLY A 155 7.27 -8.78 7.00
C GLY A 155 7.71 -8.10 5.70
N VAL A 156 8.99 -8.19 5.38
CA VAL A 156 9.56 -7.56 4.18
C VAL A 156 9.34 -8.41 2.93
N GLY A 157 9.13 -9.72 3.10
CA GLY A 157 8.89 -10.63 1.99
C GLY A 157 10.13 -10.82 1.12
N ILE A 158 9.96 -10.71 -0.20
CA ILE A 158 11.02 -10.97 -1.19
C ILE A 158 12.09 -9.87 -1.18
N PHE A 159 11.66 -8.61 -1.05
CA PHE A 159 12.55 -7.45 -1.05
C PHE A 159 12.74 -6.91 0.37
N ASN A 160 13.77 -6.09 0.59
CA ASN A 160 13.99 -5.47 1.89
C ASN A 160 14.69 -4.12 1.72
N GLY A 161 13.91 -3.09 1.39
CA GLY A 161 14.35 -1.69 1.40
C GLY A 161 14.49 -1.13 2.82
N CYS A 162 13.82 -1.75 3.81
CA CYS A 162 13.84 -1.26 5.18
C CYS A 162 15.23 -1.29 5.82
N THR A 163 16.11 -2.17 5.34
CA THR A 163 17.53 -2.20 5.76
C THR A 163 18.25 -0.93 5.33
N THR A 164 18.05 -0.49 4.08
CA THR A 164 18.72 0.71 3.56
C THR A 164 18.04 1.99 4.02
N GLU A 165 16.73 1.95 4.28
CA GLU A 165 15.98 3.11 4.75
C GLU A 165 16.21 3.39 6.24
N PHE A 166 15.93 2.39 7.08
CA PHE A 166 15.86 2.57 8.53
C PHE A 166 16.91 1.77 9.30
N GLY A 167 17.82 1.08 8.61
CA GLY A 167 18.78 0.19 9.26
C GLY A 167 18.12 -1.03 9.89
N ALA A 168 16.97 -1.47 9.38
CA ALA A 168 16.31 -2.69 9.85
C ALA A 168 17.21 -3.92 9.67
N PRO A 169 17.01 -5.01 10.44
CA PRO A 169 17.73 -6.26 10.20
C PRO A 169 17.50 -6.82 8.79
N SER A 170 18.37 -7.73 8.35
CA SER A 170 18.31 -8.32 7.00
C SER A 170 17.02 -9.10 6.71
N SER A 171 16.29 -9.54 7.74
CA SER A 171 14.96 -10.16 7.62
C SER A 171 13.80 -9.18 7.89
N GLY A 172 14.08 -7.88 8.00
CA GLY A 172 13.17 -6.89 8.58
C GLY A 172 13.15 -6.94 10.12
N TRP A 173 12.19 -6.26 10.75
CA TRP A 173 12.07 -6.20 12.21
C TRP A 173 11.60 -7.51 12.88
N GLY A 174 11.28 -8.54 12.10
CA GLY A 174 10.83 -9.83 12.61
C GLY A 174 11.13 -10.96 11.62
N ALA A 175 10.22 -11.92 11.50
CA ALA A 175 10.31 -12.93 10.46
C ALA A 175 10.20 -12.28 9.08
N GLN A 176 10.97 -12.78 8.10
CA GLN A 176 10.96 -12.26 6.73
C GLN A 176 9.54 -12.21 6.15
N TYR A 177 8.76 -13.27 6.37
CA TYR A 177 7.34 -13.34 6.05
C TYR A 177 6.55 -13.38 7.37
N GLY A 178 5.53 -12.52 7.51
CA GLY A 178 4.70 -12.43 8.72
C GLY A 178 5.24 -11.49 9.80
N GLY A 179 6.52 -11.09 9.73
CA GLY A 179 7.07 -9.96 10.47
C GLY A 179 7.14 -10.15 11.99
N VAL A 180 6.83 -9.09 12.74
CA VAL A 180 6.91 -9.12 14.21
C VAL A 180 5.79 -9.97 14.83
N ALA A 181 6.08 -10.63 15.95
CA ALA A 181 5.13 -11.53 16.61
C ALA A 181 4.39 -10.89 17.81
N ALA A 182 4.80 -9.70 18.26
CA ALA A 182 4.23 -9.07 19.44
C ALA A 182 4.20 -7.53 19.32
N VAL A 183 3.17 -6.92 19.90
CA VAL A 183 2.98 -5.45 19.93
C VAL A 183 4.15 -4.72 20.58
N SER A 184 4.84 -5.34 21.54
CA SER A 184 6.02 -4.77 22.20
C SER A 184 7.14 -4.45 21.21
N SER A 185 7.23 -5.20 20.09
CA SER A 185 8.21 -4.94 19.03
C SER A 185 7.96 -3.61 18.31
N CYS A 186 6.73 -3.08 18.31
CA CYS A 186 6.43 -1.81 17.66
C CYS A 186 7.16 -0.62 18.30
N SER A 187 7.53 -0.72 19.58
CA SER A 187 8.29 0.33 20.28
C SER A 187 9.71 0.54 19.72
N THR A 188 10.25 -0.40 18.96
CA THR A 188 11.59 -0.32 18.36
C THR A 188 11.56 0.20 16.91
N PHE A 189 10.38 0.47 16.36
CA PHE A 189 10.23 0.98 14.99
C PHE A 189 10.55 2.49 14.93
N PRO A 190 10.92 3.01 13.75
CA PRO A 190 10.87 4.44 13.49
C PRO A 190 9.54 5.02 13.94
N ALA A 191 9.56 6.21 14.56
CA ALA A 191 8.38 6.79 15.22
C ALA A 191 7.15 6.86 14.29
N ALA A 192 7.36 7.18 13.01
CA ALA A 192 6.30 7.30 12.02
C ALA A 192 5.62 5.96 11.68
N LEU A 193 6.32 4.82 11.83
CA LEU A 193 5.79 3.48 11.55
C LEU A 193 5.13 2.81 12.76
N GLN A 194 5.35 3.35 13.97
CA GLN A 194 4.78 2.75 15.19
C GLN A 194 3.25 2.70 15.15
N PRO A 195 2.51 3.74 14.71
CA PRO A 195 1.04 3.67 14.63
C PRO A 195 0.54 2.53 13.74
N GLY A 196 1.12 2.37 12.54
CA GLY A 196 0.78 1.29 11.62
C GLY A 196 1.16 -0.10 12.16
N CYS A 197 2.28 -0.22 12.87
CA CYS A 197 2.63 -1.46 13.56
C CYS A 197 1.63 -1.79 14.67
N ASN A 198 1.26 -0.81 15.50
CA ASN A 198 0.27 -1.00 16.57
C ASN A 198 -1.13 -1.32 16.03
N PHE A 199 -1.51 -0.77 14.88
CA PHE A 199 -2.77 -1.09 14.19
C PHE A 199 -2.93 -2.61 13.99
N ARG A 200 -1.85 -3.30 13.61
CA ARG A 200 -1.83 -4.77 13.42
C ARG A 200 -2.34 -5.53 14.64
N PHE A 201 -1.92 -5.12 15.83
CA PHE A 201 -2.21 -5.84 17.07
C PHE A 201 -3.49 -5.35 17.73
N ASN A 202 -3.89 -4.11 17.47
CA ASN A 202 -5.06 -3.47 18.06
C ASN A 202 -6.30 -3.73 17.19
N TRP A 203 -6.56 -2.89 16.19
CA TRP A 203 -7.77 -2.97 15.37
C TRP A 203 -7.80 -4.23 14.50
N PHE A 204 -6.65 -4.63 13.96
CA PHE A 204 -6.54 -5.82 13.12
C PHE A 204 -6.42 -7.12 13.93
N GLU A 205 -6.43 -7.04 15.27
CA GLU A 205 -6.49 -8.18 16.20
C GLU A 205 -5.48 -9.30 15.92
N SER A 206 -4.33 -8.97 15.35
CA SER A 206 -3.31 -9.93 14.90
C SER A 206 -3.85 -11.02 13.96
N ALA A 207 -4.92 -10.74 13.21
CA ALA A 207 -5.52 -11.69 12.29
C ALA A 207 -4.48 -12.20 11.29
N ASP A 208 -4.43 -13.52 11.12
CA ASP A 208 -3.49 -14.16 10.21
C ASP A 208 -4.16 -14.46 8.88
N ASN A 209 -3.86 -13.61 7.89
CA ASN A 209 -4.31 -13.75 6.50
C ASN A 209 -5.83 -13.98 6.36
N PRO A 210 -6.68 -13.10 6.94
CA PRO A 210 -8.12 -13.24 6.84
C PRO A 210 -8.60 -13.19 5.38
N THR A 211 -9.60 -14.00 5.07
CA THR A 211 -10.32 -13.93 3.79
C THR A 211 -11.24 -12.71 3.74
N VAL A 212 -11.54 -12.22 2.55
CA VAL A 212 -12.38 -11.04 2.32
C VAL A 212 -13.34 -11.25 1.16
N ASP A 213 -14.48 -10.57 1.21
CA ASP A 213 -15.19 -10.16 0.00
C ASP A 213 -14.84 -8.71 -0.29
N PHE A 214 -14.67 -8.35 -1.57
CA PHE A 214 -14.28 -7.01 -1.97
C PHE A 214 -15.15 -6.46 -3.08
N LYS A 215 -15.22 -5.13 -3.13
CA LYS A 215 -15.79 -4.37 -4.24
C LYS A 215 -14.97 -3.10 -4.44
N GLN A 216 -14.74 -2.71 -5.69
CA GLN A 216 -14.10 -1.45 -6.04
C GLN A 216 -15.02 -0.28 -5.69
N VAL A 217 -14.50 0.78 -5.11
CA VAL A 217 -15.26 1.93 -4.62
C VAL A 217 -14.55 3.23 -4.98
N GLU A 218 -15.28 4.34 -4.93
CA GLU A 218 -14.68 5.67 -4.99
C GLU A 218 -13.70 5.83 -3.82
N CYS A 219 -12.51 6.35 -4.10
CA CYS A 219 -11.50 6.51 -3.07
C CYS A 219 -11.87 7.60 -2.05
N PRO A 220 -11.89 7.28 -0.74
CA PRO A 220 -11.92 8.31 0.31
C PRO A 220 -10.81 9.35 0.12
N ALA A 221 -11.13 10.61 0.39
CA ALA A 221 -10.19 11.73 0.25
C ALA A 221 -8.98 11.57 1.17
N GLU A 222 -9.14 10.92 2.33
CA GLU A 222 -8.06 10.64 3.27
C GLU A 222 -6.97 9.75 2.65
N LEU A 223 -7.35 8.75 1.85
CA LEU A 223 -6.39 7.85 1.19
C LEU A 223 -5.64 8.57 0.08
N THR A 224 -6.37 9.25 -0.80
CA THR A 224 -5.79 9.95 -1.97
C THR A 224 -4.99 11.19 -1.57
N LYS A 225 -5.30 11.82 -0.43
CA LYS A 225 -4.50 12.93 0.12
C LYS A 225 -3.10 12.50 0.51
N SER A 226 -2.93 11.31 1.09
CA SER A 226 -1.61 10.79 1.47
C SER A 226 -0.79 10.38 0.24
N THR A 227 -1.41 9.69 -0.73
CA THR A 227 -0.68 9.21 -1.91
C THR A 227 -0.55 10.24 -3.02
N GLY A 228 -1.39 11.28 -3.05
CA GLY A 228 -1.51 12.19 -4.19
C GLY A 228 -2.01 11.52 -5.48
N CYS A 229 -2.48 10.26 -5.39
CA CYS A 229 -2.91 9.48 -6.54
C CYS A 229 -4.42 9.24 -6.53
N LYS A 230 -5.08 9.65 -7.61
CA LYS A 230 -6.50 9.46 -7.85
C LYS A 230 -6.73 9.16 -9.33
N ARG A 231 -7.55 8.15 -9.60
CA ARG A 231 -7.83 7.71 -10.98
C ARG A 231 -8.81 8.64 -11.67
N ALA A 232 -8.71 8.72 -13.00
CA ALA A 232 -9.66 9.52 -13.79
C ALA A 232 -11.09 8.94 -13.77
N ASP A 233 -11.23 7.63 -13.55
CA ASP A 233 -12.50 6.92 -13.47
C ASP A 233 -13.03 6.77 -12.02
N ASP A 234 -12.36 7.34 -11.02
CA ASP A 234 -12.68 7.14 -9.59
C ASP A 234 -14.10 7.61 -9.24
N SER A 235 -14.53 8.76 -9.77
CA SER A 235 -15.87 9.32 -9.55
C SER A 235 -17.00 8.54 -10.23
N SER A 236 -16.68 7.55 -11.06
CA SER A 236 -17.66 6.62 -11.63
C SER A 236 -17.91 5.41 -10.74
N MET A 237 -17.08 5.22 -9.70
CA MET A 237 -17.21 4.11 -8.77
C MET A 237 -18.29 4.41 -7.70
N PRO A 238 -18.92 3.37 -7.13
CA PRO A 238 -19.86 3.58 -6.03
C PRO A 238 -19.14 4.12 -4.79
N ALA A 239 -19.84 4.98 -4.04
CA ALA A 239 -19.36 5.41 -2.74
C ALA A 239 -19.14 4.21 -1.80
N PRO A 240 -18.08 4.23 -0.97
CA PRO A 240 -17.87 3.21 0.02
C PRO A 240 -18.89 3.25 1.16
N ASP A 241 -19.11 2.11 1.81
CA ASP A 241 -19.87 2.05 3.05
C ASP A 241 -19.02 2.50 4.25
N ALA A 242 -18.93 3.82 4.41
CA ALA A 242 -18.21 4.47 5.50
C ALA A 242 -18.93 4.39 6.87
N SER A 243 -20.10 3.76 6.95
CA SER A 243 -20.86 3.64 8.20
C SER A 243 -20.19 2.69 9.19
N GLY A 244 -19.32 1.79 8.72
CA GLY A 244 -18.68 0.76 9.54
C GLY A 244 -19.68 -0.23 10.15
N SER A 245 -20.97 -0.12 9.85
CA SER A 245 -21.95 -1.04 10.41
C SER A 245 -21.77 -2.39 9.73
N ALA A 246 -21.44 -3.41 10.51
CA ALA A 246 -21.54 -4.82 10.13
C ALA A 246 -23.02 -5.16 9.86
N SER A 247 -23.58 -4.56 8.81
CA SER A 247 -24.93 -4.87 8.37
C SER A 247 -24.82 -6.22 7.69
N ALA A 248 -25.20 -7.26 8.43
CA ALA A 248 -25.39 -8.59 7.88
C ALA A 248 -26.21 -8.47 6.60
N SER A 249 -25.62 -8.80 5.45
CA SER A 249 -26.35 -8.89 4.19
C SER A 249 -27.61 -9.73 4.40
N PRO A 250 -28.78 -9.30 3.90
CA PRO A 250 -29.98 -10.11 4.01
C PRO A 250 -29.81 -11.31 3.07
N VAL A 251 -29.65 -12.49 3.66
CA VAL A 251 -29.82 -13.73 2.92
C VAL A 251 -31.23 -13.72 2.36
N ALA A 252 -31.34 -13.78 1.03
CA ALA A 252 -32.60 -13.80 0.31
C ALA A 252 -33.52 -14.90 0.89
N SER A 253 -34.52 -14.49 1.66
CA SER A 253 -35.54 -15.39 2.16
C SER A 253 -36.48 -15.72 1.01
N THR A 254 -36.34 -16.92 0.46
CA THR A 254 -37.32 -17.47 -0.47
C THR A 254 -38.63 -17.63 0.29
N SER A 255 -39.65 -16.90 -0.13
CA SER A 255 -41.01 -16.99 0.40
C SER A 255 -41.56 -18.41 0.22
N ALA A 256 -41.66 -19.16 1.32
CA ALA A 256 -42.50 -20.35 1.38
C ALA A 256 -43.83 -19.96 2.05
N ALA A 257 -44.90 -20.15 1.28
CA ALA A 257 -46.27 -19.79 1.62
C ALA A 257 -46.77 -20.45 2.91
N ALA A 258 -47.60 -19.70 3.63
CA ALA A 258 -48.33 -20.10 4.81
C ALA A 258 -49.25 -21.31 4.55
N THR A 259 -49.33 -22.22 5.52
CA THR A 259 -50.57 -22.98 5.75
C THR A 259 -50.86 -22.98 7.24
N SER A 260 -52.06 -22.49 7.55
CA SER A 260 -52.61 -22.28 8.88
C SER A 260 -53.07 -23.59 9.51
N ALA A 261 -52.71 -23.84 10.77
CA ALA A 261 -53.44 -24.77 11.63
C ALA A 261 -53.48 -24.23 13.06
N LYS A 262 -54.68 -23.88 13.50
CA LYS A 262 -55.05 -23.61 14.90
C LYS A 262 -54.79 -24.86 15.75
N THR A 263 -54.48 -24.70 17.05
CA THR A 263 -55.43 -24.97 18.17
C THR A 263 -54.70 -25.08 19.53
N SER A 264 -55.32 -24.45 20.52
CA SER A 264 -55.35 -24.71 21.97
C SER A 264 -54.21 -24.30 22.93
N SER A 265 -54.62 -23.33 23.75
CA SER A 265 -54.28 -22.96 25.12
C SER A 265 -54.08 -24.10 26.13
N VAL A 266 -53.07 -23.96 27.00
CA VAL A 266 -53.15 -24.18 28.46
C VAL A 266 -52.22 -23.17 29.18
N ALA A 267 -52.70 -22.65 30.31
CA ALA A 267 -52.12 -21.59 31.14
C ALA A 267 -51.03 -22.11 32.14
N PRO A 268 -50.40 -21.23 32.96
CA PRO A 268 -49.05 -21.43 33.52
C PRO A 268 -49.02 -22.00 34.95
N ILE A 269 -47.84 -22.48 35.38
CA ILE A 269 -47.55 -22.75 36.80
C ILE A 269 -46.28 -21.99 37.20
N SER A 270 -46.44 -21.20 38.26
CA SER A 270 -45.45 -20.38 38.94
C SER A 270 -44.96 -21.09 40.19
N VAL A 271 -43.65 -21.01 40.50
CA VAL A 271 -43.03 -21.05 41.83
C VAL A 271 -41.54 -20.66 41.63
N SER A 272 -41.11 -19.43 41.91
CA SER A 272 -40.79 -18.80 43.20
C SER A 272 -39.53 -19.35 43.90
N SER A 273 -38.46 -18.55 43.79
CA SER A 273 -37.52 -18.08 44.82
C SER A 273 -37.08 -19.00 45.96
N SER A 274 -35.76 -19.07 46.18
CA SER A 274 -35.14 -18.81 47.50
C SER A 274 -33.64 -18.58 47.41
N SER A 275 -33.19 -17.70 48.29
CA SER A 275 -31.96 -16.93 48.27
C SER A 275 -30.80 -17.57 49.06
N ILE A 276 -29.58 -17.16 48.67
CA ILE A 276 -28.43 -16.71 49.49
C ILE A 276 -28.09 -17.50 50.77
N VAL A 277 -26.85 -18.02 50.83
CA VAL A 277 -25.95 -17.81 51.99
C VAL A 277 -24.52 -17.55 51.50
N VAL A 278 -24.01 -16.41 51.93
CA VAL A 278 -22.63 -15.89 51.86
C VAL A 278 -21.85 -16.44 53.06
N VAL A 279 -20.59 -16.89 52.91
CA VAL A 279 -19.42 -16.33 53.62
C VAL A 279 -18.08 -16.96 53.18
N PRO A 280 -16.96 -16.22 53.31
CA PRO A 280 -15.68 -16.47 52.65
C PRO A 280 -14.67 -17.19 53.57
N SER A 281 -13.52 -17.60 53.03
CA SER A 281 -12.33 -17.81 53.86
C SER A 281 -11.06 -17.26 53.21
N SER A 282 -10.54 -16.34 54.00
CA SER A 282 -9.35 -15.52 54.00
C SER A 282 -8.01 -16.21 53.73
N ALA A 283 -7.07 -15.31 53.39
CA ALA A 283 -5.66 -15.45 53.13
C ALA A 283 -4.78 -15.79 54.36
N THR A 284 -3.45 -15.64 54.14
CA THR A 284 -2.25 -15.65 55.00
C THR A 284 -1.53 -17.02 55.00
N SER A 285 -0.24 -17.17 54.69
CA SER A 285 0.94 -16.38 55.09
C SER A 285 2.22 -16.75 54.27
N SER A 286 3.03 -15.75 53.90
CA SER A 286 4.48 -15.86 53.55
C SER A 286 5.33 -16.03 54.84
N PRO A 287 6.71 -16.01 54.86
CA PRO A 287 7.72 -15.95 53.79
C PRO A 287 8.93 -16.92 53.98
N ALA A 288 9.82 -17.01 52.99
CA ALA A 288 11.23 -17.33 53.21
C ALA A 288 12.12 -16.63 52.16
N ALA A 289 13.04 -15.81 52.66
CA ALA A 289 14.04 -15.05 51.92
C ALA A 289 15.36 -15.83 51.87
N VAL A 290 16.06 -15.80 50.73
CA VAL A 290 17.54 -15.89 50.70
C VAL A 290 18.09 -15.21 49.44
N VAL A 291 18.93 -14.19 49.63
CA VAL A 291 19.79 -13.48 48.66
C VAL A 291 21.00 -12.98 49.48
N PRO A 292 22.20 -12.67 48.95
CA PRO A 292 23.03 -13.26 47.88
C PRO A 292 24.45 -13.59 48.39
N THR A 293 25.37 -14.01 47.52
CA THR A 293 26.81 -13.76 47.72
C THR A 293 27.47 -13.25 46.44
N SER A 294 28.09 -12.10 46.59
CA SER A 294 28.83 -11.33 45.60
C SER A 294 30.29 -11.78 45.53
N ALA A 295 30.93 -11.64 44.37
CA ALA A 295 32.36 -11.36 44.32
C ALA A 295 32.69 -10.52 43.07
N ALA A 296 32.99 -9.25 43.32
CA ALA A 296 33.67 -8.35 42.42
C ALA A 296 35.18 -8.60 42.47
N SER A 297 35.89 -8.30 41.39
CA SER A 297 37.30 -7.94 41.44
C SER A 297 37.63 -6.93 40.36
N SER A 298 38.43 -5.95 40.75
CA SER A 298 38.69 -4.67 40.10
C SER A 298 40.11 -4.55 39.56
N LYS A 299 40.27 -3.69 38.54
CA LYS A 299 41.43 -2.86 38.17
C LYS A 299 42.74 -3.54 37.71
N ALA A 300 43.20 -3.15 36.51
CA ALA A 300 44.37 -2.27 36.34
C ALA A 300 44.58 -1.85 34.86
N SER A 301 45.03 -0.61 34.68
CA SER A 301 45.42 0.04 33.42
C SER A 301 46.88 -0.26 33.06
N SER A 302 47.24 -0.28 31.76
CA SER A 302 48.43 0.41 31.20
C SER A 302 48.71 0.13 29.70
N SER A 303 48.96 1.23 28.96
CA SER A 303 49.96 1.46 27.90
C SER A 303 50.03 0.61 26.60
N LYS A 304 49.65 1.27 25.49
CA LYS A 304 50.47 1.64 24.31
C LYS A 304 51.78 0.87 24.06
N ALA A 305 51.91 0.18 22.91
CA ALA A 305 53.04 0.28 21.97
C ALA A 305 52.87 -0.63 20.74
N SER A 306 53.27 -0.08 19.59
CA SER A 306 53.37 -0.66 18.26
C SER A 306 54.29 -1.88 18.16
N SER A 307 54.07 -2.73 17.15
CA SER A 307 55.13 -3.37 16.37
C SER A 307 54.59 -3.83 15.02
N ALA A 308 55.28 -3.40 13.96
CA ALA A 308 55.03 -3.73 12.58
C ALA A 308 55.90 -4.91 12.12
N ALA A 309 55.44 -5.52 11.02
CA ALA A 309 56.19 -6.20 9.97
C ALA A 309 56.87 -7.55 10.26
N VAL A 310 56.38 -8.59 9.57
CA VAL A 310 57.25 -9.44 8.74
C VAL A 310 56.62 -9.61 7.35
N VAL A 311 57.47 -9.31 6.37
CA VAL A 311 57.29 -9.39 4.92
C VAL A 311 57.59 -10.80 4.43
N SER A 312 56.92 -11.26 3.37
CA SER A 312 57.56 -12.10 2.35
C SER A 312 56.89 -11.91 0.99
N HIS A 313 57.73 -11.46 0.06
CA HIS A 313 57.49 -11.24 -1.36
C HIS A 313 57.53 -12.56 -2.14
N ILE A 314 56.71 -12.70 -3.19
CA ILE A 314 57.15 -13.30 -4.47
C ILE A 314 56.56 -12.48 -5.62
N ALA A 315 57.42 -12.26 -6.63
CA ALA A 315 57.33 -11.29 -7.70
C ALA A 315 56.53 -11.74 -8.94
N VAL A 316 56.17 -10.73 -9.73
CA VAL A 316 55.55 -10.68 -11.06
C VAL A 316 56.42 -11.38 -12.15
N PRO A 317 55.91 -11.66 -13.37
CA PRO A 317 56.01 -10.64 -14.42
C PRO A 317 54.79 -10.49 -15.35
N SER A 318 54.65 -9.27 -15.87
CA SER A 318 53.71 -8.80 -16.89
C SER A 318 53.95 -9.38 -18.29
N SER A 319 52.88 -9.44 -19.10
CA SER A 319 52.93 -9.02 -20.51
C SER A 319 51.54 -8.79 -21.13
N LYS A 320 51.39 -7.63 -21.78
CA LYS A 320 50.29 -7.20 -22.66
C LYS A 320 50.06 -8.17 -23.84
N ALA A 321 48.82 -8.27 -24.32
CA ALA A 321 48.44 -7.96 -25.73
C ALA A 321 46.94 -8.19 -25.98
N SER A 322 46.38 -7.29 -26.81
CA SER A 322 45.05 -7.31 -27.42
C SER A 322 44.70 -8.63 -28.12
N SER A 323 43.41 -8.96 -28.21
CA SER A 323 42.69 -9.31 -29.46
C SER A 323 41.22 -9.60 -29.18
N ALA A 324 40.34 -8.91 -29.92
CA ALA A 324 38.93 -9.25 -30.09
C ALA A 324 38.76 -10.52 -30.96
N PRO A 325 37.53 -11.06 -31.07
CA PRO A 325 37.10 -11.68 -32.30
C PRO A 325 35.92 -10.94 -32.94
N ALA A 326 36.02 -10.81 -34.26
CA ALA A 326 35.06 -10.24 -35.17
C ALA A 326 33.95 -11.25 -35.53
N VAL A 327 32.73 -10.75 -35.79
CA VAL A 327 31.79 -11.38 -36.73
C VAL A 327 31.13 -10.29 -37.58
N THR A 328 31.70 -10.13 -38.77
CA THR A 328 31.12 -9.79 -40.09
C THR A 328 29.82 -8.98 -40.18
N SER A 329 29.96 -7.76 -40.71
CA SER A 329 28.93 -7.01 -41.45
C SER A 329 29.03 -7.30 -42.96
N HIS A 330 27.88 -7.47 -43.63
CA HIS A 330 27.75 -7.25 -45.07
C HIS A 330 26.85 -6.05 -45.33
N SER A 331 27.37 -5.18 -46.19
CA SER A 331 26.85 -3.88 -46.61
C SER A 331 25.79 -4.00 -47.70
N SER A 332 24.90 -3.01 -47.77
CA SER A 332 24.41 -2.30 -48.98
C SER A 332 23.54 -1.12 -48.48
N ALA A 333 24.04 0.12 -48.37
CA ALA A 333 23.99 1.17 -49.40
C ALA A 333 22.62 1.22 -50.14
N THR A 334 21.91 2.35 -50.27
CA THR A 334 22.38 3.64 -50.81
C THR A 334 21.32 4.75 -50.69
N LYS A 335 21.76 6.01 -50.45
CA LYS A 335 21.27 7.33 -50.98
C LYS A 335 19.79 7.74 -50.76
N SER A 336 19.41 9.01 -50.55
CA SER A 336 20.02 10.28 -50.96
C SER A 336 19.33 11.50 -50.33
N ALA A 337 20.09 12.59 -50.27
CA ALA A 337 19.75 14.00 -50.45
C ALA A 337 18.73 14.71 -49.52
N LYS A 338 19.32 15.59 -48.73
CA LYS A 338 18.77 16.80 -48.09
C LYS A 338 18.76 17.92 -49.15
N THR A 339 17.63 18.62 -49.31
CA THR A 339 17.61 19.90 -50.04
C THR A 339 16.77 20.90 -49.27
N SER A 340 17.45 21.93 -48.78
CA SER A 340 16.92 23.17 -48.24
C SER A 340 16.56 24.14 -49.37
N VAL A 341 15.37 24.74 -49.31
CA VAL A 341 15.02 25.93 -50.12
C VAL A 341 14.34 26.95 -49.20
N ALA A 342 14.77 28.20 -49.35
CA ALA A 342 14.40 29.37 -48.59
C ALA A 342 13.35 30.24 -49.32
N ALA A 343 12.79 31.17 -48.53
CA ALA A 343 12.25 32.49 -48.88
C ALA A 343 10.76 32.60 -49.27
N PRO A 344 10.12 33.80 -49.16
CA PRO A 344 10.66 35.09 -48.71
C PRO A 344 9.84 35.84 -47.62
N GLN A 345 10.51 36.79 -46.98
CA GLN A 345 9.93 37.95 -46.30
C GLN A 345 9.43 38.98 -47.30
N THR A 346 8.36 39.69 -46.94
CA THR A 346 8.05 41.05 -47.43
C THR A 346 7.95 42.00 -46.25
N THR A 347 8.56 43.17 -46.43
CA THR A 347 8.74 44.28 -45.48
C THR A 347 7.76 45.42 -45.77
N SER A 348 7.31 46.15 -44.72
CA SER A 348 7.15 47.62 -44.59
C SER A 348 6.36 47.90 -43.29
N ALA A 349 6.96 48.37 -42.18
CA ALA A 349 7.25 49.77 -41.80
C ALA A 349 5.97 50.64 -41.73
N SER A 350 5.35 50.84 -40.56
CA SER A 350 5.59 51.86 -39.51
C SER A 350 4.88 53.20 -39.74
N ILE A 351 4.08 53.65 -38.77
CA ILE A 351 4.00 55.03 -38.22
C ILE A 351 3.08 54.94 -36.98
N GLY A 352 3.52 55.54 -35.87
CA GLY A 352 2.79 55.63 -34.62
C GLY A 352 2.01 56.95 -34.46
N ASP A 353 1.70 57.19 -33.19
CA ASP A 353 1.29 58.43 -32.54
C ASP A 353 -0.22 58.77 -32.45
N ASP A 354 -0.59 58.94 -31.18
CA ASP A 354 -1.38 60.02 -30.57
C ASP A 354 -2.91 60.05 -30.53
N ASP A 355 -3.35 60.17 -29.27
CA ASP A 355 -4.38 61.05 -28.71
C ASP A 355 -5.88 60.81 -28.92
N THR A 356 -6.51 60.40 -27.81
CA THR A 356 -7.59 61.08 -27.10
C THR A 356 -8.45 62.09 -27.87
N CYS A 357 -9.77 61.81 -28.00
CA CYS A 357 -10.86 62.76 -27.74
C CYS A 357 -12.24 62.06 -27.70
N ASP A 358 -13.10 62.64 -26.87
CA ASP A 358 -14.44 62.29 -26.39
C ASP A 358 -15.51 61.84 -27.42
N ALA A 359 -16.49 61.06 -26.94
CA ALA A 359 -17.91 61.49 -26.90
C ALA A 359 -18.83 60.45 -26.23
N GLU A 360 -19.71 61.00 -25.37
CA GLU A 360 -20.91 60.47 -24.68
C GLU A 360 -20.76 59.77 -23.32
#